data_AF-A0A7Y1XHM2-F1
#
_entry.id   AF-A0A7Y1XHM2-F1
#
_cell.length_a   1.000
_cell.length_b   1.000
_cell.length_c   1.000
_cell.angle_alpha   90.00
_cell.angle_beta   90.00
_cell.angle_gamma   90.00
#
_symmetry.space_group_name_H-M   'P 1'
#
loop_
_entity.id
_entity.type
_entity.pdbx_description
1 polymer ?
#
loop_
_entity_poly.entity_id
_entity_poly.type
_entity_poly.pdbx_seq_one_letter_code
_entity_poly.pdbx_strand_id
1 'polypeptide(L)'
;MKRNSGFTLIELVAVIVLLGILAVAALPRFVDLRGDARAGVMQGVVGSAQSAAVQIYAKALIQNSVAATGTVTDGSNTVATVFGYPASNDTTNDDIADLINLD
;
A
#
# COMPACT_ATOMS: atom_id res chain seq x y z
N MET A 1 11.27 16.68 -57.47
CA MET A 1 9.99 16.54 -56.73
C MET A 1 10.02 15.19 -56.02
N LYS A 2 10.06 15.18 -54.68
CA LYS A 2 10.02 13.93 -53.88
C LYS A 2 8.55 13.49 -53.77
N ARG A 3 8.24 12.26 -54.21
CA ARG A 3 6.90 11.67 -54.07
C ARG A 3 6.71 11.29 -52.60
N ASN A 4 5.87 12.01 -51.87
CA ASN A 4 5.38 11.53 -50.58
C ASN A 4 4.50 10.31 -50.86
N SER A 5 5.02 9.12 -50.55
CA SER A 5 4.22 7.90 -50.46
C SER A 5 3.27 8.06 -49.29
N GLY A 6 2.00 8.34 -49.56
CA GLY A 6 0.96 8.30 -48.53
C GLY A 6 0.73 6.87 -48.06
N PHE A 7 0.29 6.72 -46.81
CA PHE A 7 -0.13 5.44 -46.23
C PHE A 7 -1.40 4.94 -46.93
N THR A 8 -1.53 3.63 -47.13
CA THR A 8 -2.72 3.06 -47.79
C THR A 8 -3.83 2.77 -46.77
N LEU A 9 -5.10 2.84 -47.19
CA LEU A 9 -6.23 2.53 -46.30
C LEU A 9 -6.19 1.09 -45.77
N ILE A 10 -5.72 0.14 -46.59
CA ILE A 10 -5.59 -1.26 -46.18
C ILE A 10 -4.57 -1.44 -45.07
N GLU A 11 -3.50 -0.65 -45.08
CA GLU A 11 -2.42 -0.71 -44.10
C GLU A 11 -2.89 -0.15 -42.75
N LEU A 12 -3.70 0.92 -42.76
CA LEU A 12 -4.36 1.42 -41.56
C LEU A 12 -5.32 0.36 -40.97
N VAL A 13 -6.12 -0.28 -41.82
CA VAL A 13 -7.09 -1.31 -41.39
C VAL A 13 -6.38 -2.55 -40.85
N ALA A 14 -5.32 -3.00 -41.50
CA ALA A 14 -4.54 -4.15 -41.03
C ALA A 14 -3.94 -3.90 -39.63
N VAL A 15 -3.47 -2.68 -39.35
CA VAL A 15 -2.90 -2.32 -38.04
C VAL A 15 -3.95 -2.33 -36.93
N ILE A 16 -5.12 -1.72 -37.14
CA ILE A 16 -6.16 -1.71 -36.10
C ILE A 16 -6.72 -3.10 -35.81
N VAL A 17 -6.80 -3.97 -36.83
CA VAL A 17 -7.19 -5.37 -36.67
C VAL A 17 -6.15 -6.13 -35.85
N LEU A 18 -4.86 -5.95 -36.17
CA LEU A 18 -3.77 -6.57 -35.43
C LEU A 18 -3.78 -6.11 -33.95
N LEU A 19 -3.91 -4.80 -33.71
CA LEU A 19 -4.01 -4.24 -32.36
C LEU A 19 -5.25 -4.74 -31.61
N GLY A 20 -6.39 -4.93 -32.29
CA GLY A 20 -7.59 -5.50 -31.71
C GLY A 20 -7.39 -6.94 -31.20
N ILE A 21 -6.73 -7.78 -31.99
CA ILE A 21 -6.42 -9.18 -31.60
C ILE A 21 -5.46 -9.20 -30.40
N LEU A 22 -4.39 -8.39 -30.46
CA LEU A 22 -3.42 -8.30 -29.36
C LEU A 22 -4.05 -7.78 -28.07
N ALA A 23 -4.99 -6.82 -28.17
CA ALA A 23 -5.70 -6.29 -27.02
C ALA A 23 -6.57 -7.34 -26.32
N VAL A 24 -7.32 -8.14 -27.08
CA VAL A 24 -8.16 -9.22 -26.52
C VAL A 24 -7.30 -10.29 -25.85
N ALA A 25 -6.16 -10.66 -26.43
CA ALA A 25 -5.25 -11.64 -25.84
C ALA A 25 -4.57 -11.13 -24.56
N ALA A 26 -4.31 -9.82 -24.44
CA ALA A 26 -3.66 -9.21 -23.27
C ALA A 26 -4.61 -8.89 -22.11
N LEU A 27 -5.90 -8.71 -22.37
CA LEU A 27 -6.88 -8.25 -21.37
C LEU A 27 -7.05 -9.17 -20.16
N PRO A 28 -7.15 -10.52 -20.29
CA PRO A 28 -7.32 -11.40 -19.13
C PRO A 28 -6.18 -11.25 -18.12
N ARG A 29 -4.94 -11.33 -18.61
CA ARG A 29 -3.74 -11.20 -17.78
C ARG A 29 -3.61 -9.81 -17.14
N PHE A 30 -4.07 -8.77 -17.83
CA PHE A 30 -4.06 -7.41 -17.29
C PHE A 30 -5.07 -7.22 -16.15
N VAL A 31 -6.20 -7.92 -16.17
CA VAL A 31 -7.17 -7.92 -15.06
C VAL A 31 -6.59 -8.67 -13.85
N ASP A 32 -5.98 -9.83 -14.06
CA ASP A 32 -5.36 -10.62 -12.99
C ASP A 32 -4.25 -9.84 -12.28
N LEU A 33 -3.34 -9.22 -13.04
CA LEU A 33 -2.24 -8.41 -12.50
C LEU A 33 -2.72 -7.24 -11.63
N ARG A 34 -3.90 -6.67 -11.91
CA ARG A 34 -4.48 -5.60 -11.08
C ARG A 34 -4.95 -6.13 -9.73
N GLY A 35 -5.51 -7.34 -9.70
CA GLY A 35 -5.90 -8.03 -8.47
C GLY A 35 -4.67 -8.31 -7.61
N ASP A 36 -3.64 -8.92 -8.20
CA ASP A 36 -2.39 -9.26 -7.54
C ASP A 36 -1.66 -8.02 -7.02
N ALA A 37 -1.60 -6.94 -7.81
CA ALA A 37 -1.00 -5.68 -7.39
C ALA A 37 -1.70 -5.09 -6.15
N ARG A 38 -3.05 -5.11 -6.12
CA ARG A 38 -3.81 -4.65 -4.95
C ARG A 38 -3.54 -5.53 -3.74
N ALA A 39 -3.55 -6.85 -3.92
CA ALA A 39 -3.24 -7.79 -2.84
C ALA A 39 -1.83 -7.55 -2.28
N GLY A 40 -0.83 -7.35 -3.14
CA GLY A 40 0.54 -7.03 -2.74
C GLY A 40 0.67 -5.71 -1.97
N VAL A 41 -0.03 -4.66 -2.39
CA VAL A 41 -0.08 -3.39 -1.65
C VAL A 41 -0.74 -3.57 -0.28
N MET A 42 -1.87 -4.28 -0.22
CA MET A 42 -2.55 -4.56 1.05
C MET A 42 -1.68 -5.40 2.00
N GLN A 43 -0.98 -6.41 1.48
CA GLN A 43 -0.01 -7.19 2.24
C GLN A 43 1.12 -6.31 2.79
N GLY A 44 1.59 -5.35 2.00
CA GLY A 44 2.59 -4.36 2.43
C GLY A 44 2.09 -3.47 3.58
N VAL A 45 0.85 -2.97 3.48
CA VAL A 45 0.22 -2.16 4.53
C VAL A 45 -0.01 -2.97 5.81
N VAL A 46 -0.46 -4.22 5.71
CA VAL A 46 -0.60 -5.10 6.88
C VAL A 46 0.76 -5.39 7.51
N GLY A 47 1.80 -5.62 6.69
CA GLY A 47 3.16 -5.86 7.17
C GLY A 47 3.73 -4.65 7.92
N SER A 48 3.53 -3.43 7.41
CA SER A 48 3.99 -2.21 8.09
C SER A 48 3.23 -1.99 9.40
N ALA A 49 1.91 -2.20 9.42
CA ALA A 49 1.10 -2.10 10.63
C ALA A 49 1.45 -3.17 11.70
N GLN A 50 1.84 -4.37 11.28
CA GLN A 50 2.34 -5.38 12.22
C GLN A 50 3.71 -5.00 12.78
N SER A 51 4.63 -4.53 11.93
CA SER A 51 5.95 -4.07 12.36
C SER A 51 5.83 -2.92 13.37
N ALA A 52 4.95 -1.95 13.09
CA ALA A 52 4.55 -0.87 13.97
C ALA A 52 4.13 -1.35 15.36
N ALA A 53 3.17 -2.29 15.40
CA ALA A 53 2.66 -2.83 16.64
C ALA A 53 3.73 -3.58 17.45
N VAL A 54 4.63 -4.31 16.79
CA VAL A 54 5.76 -4.99 17.45
C VAL A 54 6.75 -3.98 18.04
N GLN A 55 7.04 -2.88 17.35
CA GLN A 55 7.90 -1.82 17.88
C GLN A 55 7.29 -1.14 19.12
N ILE A 56 5.99 -0.83 19.07
CA ILE A 56 5.25 -0.27 20.22
C ILE A 56 5.27 -1.25 21.39
N TYR A 57 5.03 -2.54 21.12
CA TYR A 57 5.09 -3.59 22.14
C TYR A 57 6.48 -3.71 22.77
N ALA A 58 7.55 -3.67 21.97
CA ALA A 58 8.91 -3.69 22.49
C ALA A 58 9.19 -2.48 23.41
N LYS A 59 8.72 -1.29 23.04
CA LYS A 59 8.82 -0.10 23.90
C LYS A 59 7.95 -0.22 25.15
N ALA A 60 6.76 -0.80 25.06
CA ALA A 60 5.89 -1.08 26.21
C ALA A 60 6.57 -2.02 27.22
N LEU A 61 7.30 -3.03 26.76
CA LEU A 61 8.09 -3.90 27.64
C LEU A 61 9.18 -3.13 28.38
N ILE A 62 9.89 -2.24 27.70
CA ILE A 62 10.98 -1.43 28.29
C ILE A 62 10.41 -0.44 29.31
N GLN A 63 9.25 0.15 29.02
CA GLN A 63 8.59 1.14 29.88
C GLN A 63 7.67 0.53 30.93
N ASN A 64 7.57 -0.81 30.98
CA ASN A 64 6.66 -1.54 31.87
C ASN A 64 5.17 -1.16 31.68
N SER A 65 4.78 -0.80 30.46
CA SER A 65 3.43 -0.36 30.06
C SER A 65 2.61 -1.50 29.41
N VAL A 66 2.68 -2.70 29.99
CA VAL A 66 2.04 -3.94 29.48
C VAL A 66 0.74 -4.29 30.21
N ALA A 67 0.24 -3.38 31.04
CA ALA A 67 -1.01 -3.56 31.78
C ALA A 67 -2.24 -3.53 30.84
N ALA A 68 -3.41 -3.86 31.38
CA ALA A 68 -4.68 -3.82 30.64
C ALA A 68 -4.93 -2.45 29.95
N THR A 69 -4.41 -1.38 30.52
CA THR A 69 -4.33 -0.05 29.90
C THR A 69 -2.99 0.56 30.29
N GLY A 70 -2.33 1.21 29.35
CA GLY A 70 -1.04 1.87 29.55
C GLY A 70 -0.79 2.92 28.48
N THR A 71 0.37 3.55 28.57
CA THR A 71 0.85 4.52 27.57
C THR A 71 2.32 4.27 27.31
N VAL A 72 2.73 4.39 26.05
CA VAL A 72 4.14 4.36 25.63
C VAL A 72 4.50 5.73 25.11
N THR A 73 5.60 6.30 25.59
CA THR A 73 6.05 7.64 25.19
C THR A 73 7.41 7.57 24.50
N ASP A 74 7.56 8.29 23.39
CA ASP A 74 8.85 8.51 22.71
C ASP A 74 8.99 9.99 22.35
N GLY A 75 9.84 10.70 23.09
CA GLY A 75 9.93 12.15 22.99
C GLY A 75 8.59 12.82 23.36
N SER A 76 8.01 13.56 22.41
CA SER A 76 6.72 14.24 22.58
C SER A 76 5.53 13.37 22.19
N ASN A 77 5.76 12.20 21.57
CA ASN A 77 4.69 11.37 21.02
C ASN A 77 4.29 10.33 22.07
N THR A 78 3.01 10.26 22.38
CA THR A 78 2.47 9.27 23.33
C THR A 78 1.45 8.42 22.60
N VAL A 79 1.51 7.11 22.80
CA VAL A 79 0.54 6.17 22.22
C VAL A 79 -0.10 5.38 23.36
N ALA A 80 -1.43 5.33 23.37
CA ALA A 80 -2.17 4.50 24.29
C ALA A 80 -1.95 3.02 23.96
N THR A 81 -1.75 2.19 24.99
CA THR A 81 -1.56 0.75 24.84
C THR A 81 -2.58 -0.04 25.65
N VAL A 82 -2.93 -1.22 25.12
CA VAL A 82 -3.77 -2.23 25.77
C VAL A 82 -3.00 -3.53 25.74
N PHE A 83 -2.62 -4.03 26.92
CA PHE A 83 -1.71 -5.17 27.07
C PHE A 83 -0.38 -5.00 26.30
N GLY A 84 0.12 -3.76 26.23
CA GLY A 84 1.35 -3.40 25.52
C GLY A 84 1.22 -3.28 24.00
N TYR A 85 0.10 -3.67 23.39
CA TYR A 85 -0.18 -3.39 21.98
C TYR A 85 -0.81 -2.00 21.82
N PRO A 86 -0.70 -1.38 20.64
CA PRO A 86 -1.36 -0.10 20.41
C PRO A 86 -2.88 -0.22 20.60
N ALA A 87 -3.47 0.69 21.36
CA ALA A 87 -4.92 0.78 21.50
C ALA A 87 -5.56 1.19 20.16
N SER A 88 -6.84 0.85 19.97
CA SER A 88 -7.61 1.42 18.85
C SER A 88 -7.62 2.94 18.99
N ASN A 89 -7.32 3.62 17.89
CA ASN A 89 -7.30 5.07 17.76
C ASN A 89 -8.19 5.81 18.76
N ASP A 90 -7.55 6.40 19.77
CA ASP A 90 -8.23 7.41 20.56
C ASP A 90 -8.45 8.62 19.63
N THR A 91 -9.56 9.35 19.79
CA THR A 91 -9.99 10.40 18.85
C THR A 91 -9.02 11.62 18.82
N THR A 92 -7.87 11.48 19.46
CA THR A 92 -6.93 12.52 19.83
C THR A 92 -5.57 12.33 19.16
N ASN A 93 -5.50 11.93 17.88
CA ASN A 93 -4.27 11.90 17.05
C ASN A 93 -3.06 11.07 17.58
N ASP A 94 -3.12 10.50 18.78
CA ASP A 94 -2.06 9.72 19.44
C ASP A 94 -2.01 8.26 18.91
N ASP A 95 -2.08 8.12 17.59
CA ASP A 95 -2.16 6.84 16.89
C ASP A 95 -0.77 6.24 16.66
N ILE A 96 -0.74 4.97 16.21
CA ILE A 96 0.50 4.28 15.77
C ILE A 96 1.33 5.08 14.75
N ALA A 97 0.71 6.02 14.02
CA ALA A 97 1.35 6.88 13.05
C ALA A 97 2.32 7.88 13.71
N ASP A 98 1.97 8.42 14.87
CA ASP A 98 2.78 9.42 15.58
C ASP A 98 4.07 8.82 16.14
N LEU A 99 4.06 7.53 16.50
CA LEU A 99 5.29 6.87 16.98
C LEU A 99 6.26 6.48 15.87
N ILE A 100 5.79 6.38 14.62
CA ILE A 100 6.60 5.84 13.52
C ILE A 100 7.28 6.94 12.70
N ASN A 101 7.07 8.22 13.02
CA ASN A 101 7.56 9.34 12.21
C ASN A 101 7.29 9.09 10.72
N LEU A 102 6.02 8.86 10.38
CA LEU A 102 5.58 8.78 8.99
C LEU A 102 5.25 10.19 8.49
N ASP A 103 6.23 11.09 8.53
CA ASP A 103 6.22 12.44 7.94
C ASP A 103 7.24 12.51 6.79
#